data_AF-A0A2E4PPQ3-F1
#
_entry.id   AF-A0A2E4PPQ3-F1
#
_cell.length_a   1.000
_cell.length_b   1.000
_cell.length_c   1.000
_cell.angle_alpha   90.00
_cell.angle_beta   90.00
_cell.angle_gamma   90.00
#
_symmetry.space_group_name_H-M   'P 1'
#
loop_
_entity.id
_entity.type
_entity.pdbx_description
1 polymer ?
#
loop_
_entity_poly.entity_id
_entity_poly.type
_entity_poly.pdbx_seq_one_letter_code
_entity_poly.pdbx_strand_id
1 'polypeptide(L)'
;DVIKKEYASIPKNQKVAIVIDFQKSGFPKFDFHSNPKMESKLEEKVITKINQLNIENPKFVNFPILILINSKYENSKNYFDELILPNENINKQYINASLKEKFDLNKKYATEIIPLLAAYQINVDDQFSGVKGFGNQINDLNFNDKQDEFKLTSQNSNYWRASMEMAVGNQLIPITKVFILASQGEFDQALKYMEILIAFSDPKTIPNDYLNELMDRIQTFQKELNEKIQKGIIEHDKENYKEAIAIYQSILQEYPNSAWAKYELYYSNNALKIKNNEIKIDDRTDWDSIKADIYKSNPLYNMNVRASNGKEGYLMFRRAEIGNLFQKKEERINDLIKYANIAMDLEVYDFAAQLFWLTNNYKNEEKNLIFKYLYCLEKLGVTDLKELFKGDYKKEFKKIENEKDKEMKNSKIYNTFKDK
;
A
#
# COMPACT_ATOMS: atom_id res chain seq x y z
N ASP A 1 26.59 27.36 -7.86
CA ASP A 1 27.50 28.46 -8.24
C ASP A 1 27.73 28.65 -9.72
N VAL A 2 27.90 27.60 -10.51
CA VAL A 2 28.08 27.67 -11.98
C VAL A 2 26.95 28.48 -12.64
N ILE A 3 25.70 28.13 -12.36
CA ILE A 3 24.54 28.84 -12.89
C ILE A 3 24.49 30.30 -12.40
N LYS A 4 24.82 30.59 -11.14
CA LYS A 4 24.87 31.99 -10.66
C LYS A 4 25.92 32.82 -11.43
N LYS A 5 27.06 32.23 -11.80
CA LYS A 5 28.14 32.91 -12.54
C LYS A 5 27.81 33.14 -14.01
N GLU A 6 27.30 32.12 -14.71
CA GLU A 6 26.97 32.26 -16.14
C GLU A 6 25.77 33.17 -16.39
N TYR A 7 24.86 33.28 -15.41
CA TYR A 7 23.63 34.06 -15.53
C TYR A 7 23.69 35.42 -14.82
N ALA A 8 24.84 35.81 -14.26
CA ALA A 8 25.02 37.11 -13.62
C ALA A 8 24.82 38.29 -14.60
N SER A 9 25.09 38.07 -15.88
CA SER A 9 24.92 39.05 -16.95
C SER A 9 23.57 38.96 -17.67
N ILE A 10 22.67 38.07 -17.25
CA ILE A 10 21.41 37.85 -17.94
C ILE A 10 20.38 38.92 -17.55
N PRO A 11 19.76 39.61 -18.52
CA PRO A 11 18.79 40.65 -18.25
C PRO A 11 17.62 40.16 -17.38
N LYS A 12 17.08 41.02 -16.51
CA LYS A 12 15.96 40.67 -15.61
C LYS A 12 14.69 40.24 -16.36
N ASN A 13 14.51 40.66 -17.61
CA ASN A 13 13.39 40.26 -18.45
C ASN A 13 13.60 38.89 -19.14
N GLN A 14 14.83 38.36 -19.14
CA GLN A 14 15.16 37.04 -19.65
C GLN A 14 14.93 36.01 -18.54
N LYS A 15 13.98 35.11 -18.77
CA LYS A 15 13.66 33.99 -17.88
C LYS A 15 14.26 32.73 -18.42
N VAL A 16 14.75 31.87 -17.53
CA VAL A 16 15.37 30.60 -17.89
C VAL A 16 14.94 29.51 -16.91
N ALA A 17 14.68 28.33 -17.45
CA ALA A 17 14.48 27.10 -16.70
C ALA A 17 15.47 26.04 -17.17
N ILE A 18 16.11 25.36 -16.23
CA ILE A 18 17.03 24.25 -16.49
C ILE A 18 16.53 23.06 -15.68
N VAL A 19 16.16 21.99 -16.36
CA VAL A 19 15.84 20.71 -15.73
C VAL A 19 17.09 19.84 -15.77
N ILE A 20 17.47 19.32 -14.61
CA ILE A 20 18.57 18.36 -14.46
C ILE A 20 17.97 17.06 -13.93
N ASP A 21 17.97 16.01 -14.74
CA ASP A 21 17.46 14.69 -14.36
C ASP A 21 18.62 13.76 -14.01
N PHE A 22 18.92 13.64 -12.70
CA PHE A 22 20.01 12.82 -12.19
C PHE A 22 19.63 11.35 -12.29
N GLN A 23 20.47 10.57 -13.00
CA GLN A 23 20.26 9.14 -13.22
C GLN A 23 21.11 8.30 -12.26
N LYS A 24 20.60 7.15 -11.81
CA LYS A 24 21.39 6.15 -11.06
C LYS A 24 22.64 5.65 -11.80
N SER A 25 22.64 5.76 -13.12
CA SER A 25 23.76 5.38 -13.98
C SER A 25 23.84 6.31 -15.19
N GLY A 26 25.06 6.63 -15.62
CA GLY A 26 25.31 7.49 -16.78
C GLY A 26 25.28 8.98 -16.43
N PHE A 27 25.34 9.84 -17.44
CA PHE A 27 25.33 11.29 -17.23
C PHE A 27 23.91 11.80 -16.94
N PRO A 28 23.75 12.83 -16.08
CA PRO A 28 22.48 13.51 -15.92
C PRO A 28 21.96 14.04 -17.26
N LYS A 29 20.64 14.04 -17.44
CA LYS A 29 20.02 14.66 -18.61
C LYS A 29 19.71 16.11 -18.32
N PHE A 30 19.93 16.97 -19.30
CA PHE A 30 19.70 18.41 -19.19
C PHE A 30 18.67 18.84 -20.21
N ASP A 31 17.70 19.62 -19.76
CA ASP A 31 16.72 20.26 -20.62
C ASP A 31 16.69 21.76 -20.32
N PHE A 32 16.69 22.58 -21.38
CA PHE A 32 16.91 24.01 -21.30
C PHE A 32 15.75 24.78 -21.94
N HIS A 33 15.20 25.72 -21.19
CA HIS A 33 14.08 26.54 -21.63
C HIS A 33 14.39 28.01 -21.38
N SER A 34 14.03 28.88 -22.33
CA SER A 34 14.25 30.33 -22.20
C SER A 34 13.10 31.15 -22.77
N ASN A 35 12.76 32.25 -22.10
CA ASN A 35 11.73 33.18 -22.53
C ASN A 35 12.14 34.65 -22.22
N PRO A 36 12.33 35.51 -23.24
CA PRO A 36 12.28 35.21 -24.68
C PRO A 36 13.30 34.15 -25.09
N LYS A 37 13.13 33.52 -26.26
CA LYS A 37 14.07 32.50 -26.73
C LYS A 37 15.48 33.10 -26.85
N MET A 38 16.46 32.50 -26.17
CA MET A 38 17.85 32.94 -26.18
C MET A 38 18.57 32.53 -27.47
N GLU A 39 19.68 33.20 -27.77
CA GLU A 39 20.59 32.77 -28.83
C GLU A 39 21.24 31.42 -28.47
N SER A 40 21.25 30.50 -29.45
CA SER A 40 21.74 29.12 -29.28
C SER A 40 23.15 29.01 -28.71
N LYS A 41 24.03 29.97 -29.02
CA LYS A 41 25.42 29.98 -28.50
C LYS A 41 25.50 30.11 -26.97
N LEU A 42 24.59 30.86 -26.36
CA LEU A 42 24.60 31.07 -24.90
C LEU A 42 24.02 29.85 -24.18
N GLU A 43 23.00 29.24 -24.77
CA GLU A 43 22.44 27.95 -24.34
C GLU A 43 23.50 26.82 -24.41
N GLU A 44 24.15 26.65 -25.55
CA GLU A 44 25.22 25.66 -25.74
C GLU A 44 26.37 25.84 -24.76
N LYS A 45 26.78 27.09 -24.51
CA LYS A 45 27.84 27.41 -23.55
C LYS A 45 27.47 26.97 -22.13
N VAL A 46 26.22 27.16 -21.73
CA VAL A 46 25.75 26.77 -20.40
C VAL A 46 25.65 25.24 -20.31
N ILE A 47 25.02 24.60 -21.28
CA ILE A 47 24.89 23.13 -21.32
C ILE A 47 26.29 22.50 -21.27
N THR A 48 27.25 23.02 -22.04
CA THR A 48 28.65 22.54 -22.04
C THR A 48 29.28 22.66 -20.65
N LYS A 49 29.11 23.79 -19.96
CA LYS A 49 29.67 23.98 -18.61
C LYS A 49 29.01 23.10 -17.56
N ILE A 50 27.71 22.86 -17.68
CA ILE A 50 27.00 21.97 -16.78
C ILE A 50 27.43 20.52 -17.04
N ASN A 51 27.61 20.12 -18.30
CA ASN A 51 28.12 18.80 -18.68
C ASN A 51 29.57 18.54 -18.23
N GLN A 52 30.35 19.60 -17.99
CA GLN A 52 31.71 19.50 -17.43
C GLN A 52 31.72 19.31 -15.90
N LEU A 53 30.57 19.41 -15.23
CA LEU A 53 30.51 19.17 -13.79
C LEU A 53 30.66 17.67 -13.54
N ASN A 54 31.63 17.32 -12.70
CA ASN A 54 31.73 15.98 -12.18
C ASN A 54 30.62 15.77 -11.14
N ILE A 55 29.53 15.16 -11.58
CA ILE A 55 28.34 14.90 -10.77
C ILE A 55 28.29 13.40 -10.49
N GLU A 56 28.33 13.04 -9.21
CA GLU A 56 28.14 11.65 -8.81
C GLU A 56 26.70 11.19 -9.07
N ASN A 57 26.55 9.94 -9.47
CA ASN A 57 25.25 9.34 -9.64
C ASN A 57 24.54 9.16 -8.28
N PRO A 58 23.23 9.44 -8.19
CA PRO A 58 22.45 9.01 -7.04
C PRO A 58 22.57 7.50 -6.82
N LYS A 59 22.66 7.11 -5.54
CA LYS A 59 22.76 5.70 -5.15
C LYS A 59 21.44 4.93 -5.29
N PHE A 60 20.31 5.59 -5.06
CA PHE A 60 19.03 4.90 -4.82
C PHE A 60 17.94 5.18 -5.85
N VAL A 61 17.74 6.44 -6.23
CA VAL A 61 16.63 6.86 -7.09
C VAL A 61 17.09 7.91 -8.09
N ASN A 62 16.45 7.93 -9.26
CA ASN A 62 16.56 9.08 -10.15
C ASN A 62 15.82 10.25 -9.51
N PHE A 63 16.31 11.48 -9.68
CA PHE A 63 15.59 12.66 -9.20
C PHE A 63 15.82 13.86 -10.11
N PRO A 64 14.78 14.66 -10.40
CA PRO A 64 14.92 15.90 -11.13
C PRO A 64 15.20 17.08 -10.19
N ILE A 65 16.03 18.01 -10.65
CA ILE A 65 16.13 19.37 -10.11
C ILE A 65 15.67 20.35 -11.20
N LEU A 66 14.74 21.24 -10.84
CA LEU A 66 14.38 22.40 -11.66
C LEU A 66 15.07 23.64 -11.11
N ILE A 67 15.85 24.30 -11.95
CA ILE A 67 16.53 25.56 -11.63
C ILE A 67 15.87 26.68 -12.43
N LEU A 68 15.35 27.68 -11.73
CA LEU A 68 14.65 28.82 -12.30
C LEU A 68 15.45 30.11 -12.10
N ILE A 69 15.55 30.89 -13.16
CA ILE A 69 16.27 32.18 -13.18
C ILE A 69 15.30 33.25 -13.65
N ASN A 70 15.25 34.36 -12.89
CA ASN A 70 14.30 35.47 -13.09
C ASN A 70 12.82 35.02 -13.19
N SER A 71 12.50 33.87 -12.60
CA SER A 71 11.14 33.31 -12.53
C SER A 71 10.94 32.56 -11.21
N LYS A 72 9.67 32.34 -10.85
CA LYS A 72 9.26 31.54 -9.70
C LYS A 72 8.55 30.28 -10.17
N TYR A 73 8.56 29.23 -9.35
CA TYR A 73 7.98 27.93 -9.68
C TYR A 73 6.51 28.02 -10.10
N GLU A 74 5.72 28.80 -9.37
CA GLU A 74 4.28 28.97 -9.58
C GLU A 74 3.95 29.60 -10.94
N ASN A 75 4.88 30.38 -11.50
CA ASN A 75 4.73 31.06 -12.77
C ASN A 75 5.51 30.38 -13.91
N SER A 76 6.24 29.29 -13.64
CA SER A 76 7.12 28.64 -14.62
C SER A 76 6.35 28.22 -15.88
N LYS A 77 5.16 27.63 -15.71
CA LYS A 77 4.30 27.21 -16.83
C LYS A 77 3.74 28.35 -17.67
N ASN A 78 3.69 29.58 -17.14
CA ASN A 78 3.27 30.77 -17.90
C ASN A 78 4.40 31.31 -18.79
N TYR A 79 5.63 30.84 -18.57
CA TYR A 79 6.81 31.32 -19.27
C TYR A 79 7.44 30.26 -20.17
N PHE A 80 7.24 28.98 -19.86
CA PHE A 80 7.82 27.85 -20.56
C PHE A 80 6.73 26.82 -20.86
N ASP A 81 5.99 27.02 -21.95
CA ASP A 81 4.86 26.15 -22.32
C ASP A 81 5.29 24.71 -22.59
N GLU A 82 6.54 24.52 -23.04
CA GLU A 82 7.15 23.21 -23.34
C GLU A 82 7.81 22.55 -22.11
N LEU A 83 7.89 23.23 -20.96
CA LEU A 83 8.52 22.68 -19.76
C LEU A 83 7.65 21.56 -19.17
N ILE A 84 8.12 20.32 -19.32
CA ILE A 84 7.55 19.13 -18.70
C ILE A 84 8.59 18.52 -17.78
N LEU A 85 8.29 18.46 -16.48
CA LEU A 85 9.20 17.83 -15.52
C LEU A 85 9.20 16.29 -15.69
N PRO A 86 10.33 15.60 -15.44
CA PRO A 86 10.40 14.14 -15.54
C PRO A 86 9.30 13.42 -14.74
N ASN A 87 9.03 13.86 -13.52
CA ASN A 87 7.95 13.30 -12.70
C ASN A 87 6.56 13.53 -13.31
N GLU A 88 6.32 14.68 -13.95
CA GLU A 88 5.07 14.92 -14.67
C GLU A 88 4.92 13.99 -15.89
N ASN A 89 6.02 13.71 -16.58
CA ASN A 89 6.02 12.77 -17.70
C ASN A 89 5.76 11.33 -17.23
N ILE A 90 6.41 10.90 -16.15
CA ILE A 90 6.17 9.59 -15.53
C ILE A 90 4.70 9.46 -15.11
N ASN A 91 4.13 10.49 -14.49
CA ASN A 91 2.73 10.50 -14.08
C ASN A 91 1.78 10.46 -15.29
N LYS A 92 2.05 11.23 -16.35
CA LYS A 92 1.27 11.18 -17.60
C LYS A 92 1.32 9.80 -18.24
N GLN A 93 2.51 9.20 -18.32
CA GLN A 93 2.69 7.84 -18.83
C GLN A 93 1.89 6.82 -18.00
N TYR A 94 1.98 6.92 -16.68
CA TYR A 94 1.23 6.05 -15.77
C TYR A 94 -0.29 6.20 -15.94
N ILE A 95 -0.81 7.42 -16.00
CA ILE A 95 -2.25 7.69 -16.17
C ILE A 95 -2.77 7.07 -17.48
N ASN A 96 -2.00 7.21 -18.56
CA ASN A 96 -2.37 6.73 -19.90
C ASN A 96 -2.04 5.24 -20.15
N ALA A 97 -1.30 4.59 -19.27
CA ALA A 97 -0.94 3.18 -19.39
C ALA A 97 -2.19 2.28 -19.26
N SER A 98 -2.17 1.10 -19.86
CA SER A 98 -3.19 0.06 -19.62
C SER A 98 -3.15 -0.43 -18.16
N LEU A 99 -4.24 -1.05 -17.68
CA LEU A 99 -4.26 -1.68 -16.35
C LEU A 99 -3.06 -2.63 -16.11
N LYS A 100 -2.71 -3.48 -17.09
CA LYS A 100 -1.53 -4.37 -16.99
C LYS A 100 -0.22 -3.60 -16.85
N GLU A 101 -0.02 -2.57 -17.66
CA GLU A 101 1.16 -1.72 -17.57
C GLU A 101 1.21 -0.94 -16.24
N LYS A 102 0.08 -0.41 -15.75
CA LYS A 102 -0.02 0.21 -14.42
C LYS A 102 0.36 -0.77 -13.31
N PHE A 103 -0.07 -2.03 -13.41
CA PHE A 103 0.33 -3.09 -12.49
C PHE A 103 1.85 -3.28 -12.47
N ASP A 104 2.48 -3.41 -13.64
CA ASP A 104 3.93 -3.59 -13.73
C ASP A 104 4.71 -2.33 -13.27
N LEU A 105 4.20 -1.13 -13.58
CA LEU A 105 4.76 0.15 -13.14
C LEU A 105 4.65 0.37 -11.63
N ASN A 106 3.62 -0.14 -10.97
CA ASN A 106 3.48 -0.12 -9.50
C ASN A 106 4.47 -1.06 -8.83
N LYS A 107 4.61 -2.29 -9.34
CA LYS A 107 5.63 -3.22 -8.85
C LYS A 107 7.02 -2.64 -8.98
N LYS A 108 7.35 -2.12 -10.17
CA LYS A 108 8.66 -1.52 -10.45
C LYS A 108 8.95 -0.35 -9.53
N TYR A 109 8.02 0.59 -9.39
CA TYR A 109 8.16 1.72 -8.48
C TYR A 109 8.42 1.25 -7.05
N ALA A 110 7.64 0.27 -6.57
CA ALA A 110 7.83 -0.26 -5.23
C ALA A 110 9.24 -0.87 -5.04
N THR A 111 9.69 -1.69 -5.99
CA THR A 111 11.04 -2.29 -6.00
C THR A 111 12.15 -1.24 -6.03
N GLU A 112 11.95 -0.10 -6.69
CA GLU A 112 12.94 0.99 -6.72
C GLU A 112 13.05 1.73 -5.38
N ILE A 113 11.96 1.82 -4.61
CA ILE A 113 11.93 2.56 -3.34
C ILE A 113 12.36 1.70 -2.15
N ILE A 114 12.17 0.38 -2.17
CA ILE A 114 12.55 -0.50 -1.05
C ILE A 114 14.03 -0.32 -0.61
N PRO A 115 15.03 -0.29 -1.51
CA PRO A 115 16.43 -0.07 -1.11
C PRO A 115 16.66 1.27 -0.41
N LEU A 116 15.93 2.31 -0.80
CA LEU A 116 16.00 3.61 -0.14
C LEU A 116 15.45 3.54 1.29
N LEU A 117 14.30 2.89 1.48
CA LEU A 117 13.72 2.68 2.81
C LEU A 117 14.62 1.83 3.69
N ALA A 118 15.22 0.77 3.15
CA ALA A 118 16.20 -0.06 3.84
C ALA A 118 17.43 0.75 4.25
N ALA A 119 17.92 1.66 3.41
CA ALA A 119 19.04 2.53 3.76
C ALA A 119 18.73 3.44 4.97
N TYR A 120 17.50 3.97 5.08
CA TYR A 120 17.09 4.71 6.29
C TYR A 120 17.08 3.83 7.54
N GLN A 121 16.74 2.54 7.40
CA GLN A 121 16.71 1.59 8.51
C GLN A 121 18.11 1.15 8.94
N ILE A 122 19.05 0.98 7.99
CA ILE A 122 20.42 0.54 8.28
C ILE A 122 21.24 1.65 8.95
N ASN A 123 21.00 2.90 8.58
CA ASN A 123 21.78 4.04 9.06
C ASN A 123 21.32 4.60 10.42
N VAL A 124 20.47 3.89 11.16
CA VAL A 124 20.10 4.25 12.53
C VAL A 124 21.19 3.86 13.54
N ASP A 125 21.14 4.48 14.71
CA ASP A 125 22.00 4.12 15.85
C ASP A 125 21.87 2.64 16.24
N ASP A 126 22.96 2.04 16.70
CA ASP A 126 23.03 0.61 17.04
C ASP A 126 22.04 0.17 18.14
N GLN A 127 21.55 1.11 18.95
CA GLN A 127 20.52 0.84 19.95
C GLN A 127 19.17 0.40 19.35
N PHE A 128 18.90 0.76 18.09
CA PHE A 128 17.68 0.37 17.36
C PHE A 128 17.93 -0.93 16.57
N SER A 129 18.25 -1.98 17.32
CA SER A 129 18.67 -3.28 16.78
C SER A 129 17.63 -3.94 15.87
N GLY A 130 16.33 -3.78 16.16
CA GLY A 130 15.26 -4.32 15.32
C GLY A 130 15.20 -3.59 13.99
N VAL A 131 15.24 -2.26 14.01
CA VAL A 131 15.23 -1.43 12.81
C VAL A 131 16.41 -1.76 11.91
N LYS A 132 17.62 -1.82 12.47
CA LYS A 132 18.84 -2.15 11.72
C LYS A 132 18.81 -3.58 11.19
N GLY A 133 18.36 -4.53 12.01
CA GLY A 133 18.22 -5.94 11.64
C GLY A 133 17.24 -6.16 10.49
N PHE A 134 16.08 -5.51 10.54
CA PHE A 134 15.09 -5.57 9.47
C PHE A 134 15.58 -4.88 8.19
N GLY A 135 16.24 -3.72 8.31
CA GLY A 135 16.84 -3.01 7.18
C GLY A 135 17.88 -3.84 6.44
N ASN A 136 18.79 -4.50 7.16
CA ASN A 136 19.78 -5.40 6.56
C ASN A 136 19.11 -6.59 5.84
N GLN A 137 18.12 -7.23 6.48
CA GLN A 137 17.36 -8.33 5.87
C GLN A 137 16.71 -7.92 4.54
N ILE A 138 16.14 -6.73 4.47
CA ILE A 138 15.51 -6.22 3.25
C ILE A 138 16.56 -5.88 2.18
N ASN A 139 17.66 -5.25 2.58
CA ASN A 139 18.70 -4.80 1.65
C ASN A 139 19.38 -5.97 0.91
N ASP A 140 19.40 -7.16 1.50
CA ASP A 140 20.01 -8.35 0.92
C ASP A 140 19.10 -9.10 -0.07
N LEU A 141 17.85 -8.64 -0.27
CA LEU A 141 16.86 -9.29 -1.12
C LEU A 141 16.68 -8.57 -2.47
N ASN A 142 16.40 -9.36 -3.51
CA ASN A 142 15.97 -8.86 -4.81
C ASN A 142 14.44 -8.94 -4.94
N PHE A 143 13.77 -7.80 -4.81
CA PHE A 143 12.30 -7.72 -4.90
C PHE A 143 11.73 -7.83 -6.32
N ASN A 144 12.59 -7.99 -7.34
CA ASN A 144 12.12 -8.46 -8.65
C ASN A 144 11.74 -9.95 -8.63
N ASP A 145 12.33 -10.72 -7.70
CA ASP A 145 12.02 -12.12 -7.48
C ASP A 145 10.85 -12.26 -6.51
N LYS A 146 10.14 -13.40 -6.58
CA LYS A 146 9.04 -13.70 -5.67
C LYS A 146 9.56 -13.83 -4.23
N GLN A 147 9.01 -13.02 -3.35
CA GLN A 147 9.27 -13.06 -1.91
C GLN A 147 8.09 -13.69 -1.15
N ASP A 148 8.36 -14.23 0.03
CA ASP A 148 7.34 -14.61 1.00
C ASP A 148 7.14 -13.42 1.96
N GLU A 149 6.26 -12.50 1.57
CA GLU A 149 6.02 -11.24 2.27
C GLU A 149 5.51 -11.46 3.69
N PHE A 150 4.74 -12.53 3.91
CA PHE A 150 4.20 -12.88 5.22
C PHE A 150 5.31 -13.34 6.17
N LYS A 151 6.24 -14.17 5.71
CA LYS A 151 7.42 -14.54 6.51
C LYS A 151 8.37 -13.37 6.71
N LEU A 152 8.59 -12.55 5.69
CA LEU A 152 9.51 -11.42 5.76
C LEU A 152 9.02 -10.35 6.75
N THR A 153 7.70 -10.22 6.94
CA THR A 153 7.10 -9.18 7.80
C THR A 153 6.32 -9.78 8.97
N SER A 154 5.15 -10.34 8.71
CA SER A 154 4.18 -10.78 9.73
C SER A 154 4.71 -11.83 10.69
N GLN A 155 5.56 -12.75 10.25
CA GLN A 155 6.20 -13.77 11.12
C GLN A 155 7.64 -13.42 11.53
N ASN A 156 8.08 -12.20 11.25
CA ASN A 156 9.47 -11.78 11.49
C ASN A 156 9.58 -10.97 12.78
N SER A 157 10.32 -11.50 13.76
CA SER A 157 10.59 -10.78 15.01
C SER A 157 11.31 -9.45 14.79
N ASN A 158 12.20 -9.33 13.79
CA ASN A 158 12.88 -8.07 13.49
C ASN A 158 11.91 -7.00 12.98
N TYR A 159 10.93 -7.37 12.13
CA TYR A 159 9.89 -6.43 11.67
C TYR A 159 9.09 -5.85 12.84
N TRP A 160 8.65 -6.71 13.76
CA TRP A 160 7.86 -6.28 14.90
C TRP A 160 8.69 -5.51 15.92
N ARG A 161 9.91 -5.96 16.21
CA ARG A 161 10.84 -5.24 17.07
C ARG A 161 11.17 -3.86 16.51
N ALA A 162 11.44 -3.77 15.20
CA ALA A 162 11.65 -2.51 14.51
C ALA A 162 10.43 -1.59 14.62
N SER A 163 9.23 -2.12 14.42
CA SER A 163 7.99 -1.37 14.59
C SER A 163 7.82 -0.81 16.01
N MET A 164 8.28 -1.55 17.02
CA MET A 164 8.25 -1.11 18.41
C MET A 164 9.26 0.00 18.73
N GLU A 165 10.39 0.01 18.03
CA GLU A 165 11.49 0.96 18.22
C GLU A 165 11.21 2.33 17.56
N MET A 166 10.20 2.43 16.70
CA MET A 166 9.86 3.67 16.01
C MET A 166 9.22 4.72 16.92
N ALA A 167 9.62 5.98 16.72
CA ALA A 167 8.93 7.12 17.32
C ALA A 167 7.51 7.31 16.75
N VAL A 168 6.61 7.87 17.55
CA VAL A 168 5.26 8.26 17.12
C VAL A 168 5.34 9.15 15.87
N GLY A 169 4.50 8.88 14.87
CA GLY A 169 4.53 9.59 13.59
C GLY A 169 5.48 9.00 12.56
N ASN A 170 6.54 8.30 12.97
CA ASN A 170 7.50 7.71 12.03
C ASN A 170 7.10 6.27 11.67
N GLN A 171 6.45 6.12 10.51
CA GLN A 171 5.92 4.84 10.04
C GLN A 171 6.86 4.11 9.07
N LEU A 172 8.17 4.38 9.11
CA LEU A 172 9.16 3.78 8.20
C LEU A 172 9.02 2.26 8.03
N ILE A 173 8.86 1.52 9.13
CA ILE A 173 8.81 0.05 9.13
C ILE A 173 7.53 -0.48 8.48
N PRO A 174 6.31 -0.12 8.94
CA PRO A 174 5.09 -0.59 8.29
C PRO A 174 4.89 -0.03 6.88
N ILE A 175 5.42 1.17 6.56
CA ILE A 175 5.44 1.66 5.17
C ILE A 175 6.33 0.75 4.32
N THR A 176 7.48 0.29 4.83
CA THR A 176 8.31 -0.66 4.08
C THR A 176 7.57 -1.97 3.80
N LYS A 177 6.72 -2.46 4.72
CA LYS A 177 5.82 -3.59 4.46
C LYS A 177 4.85 -3.31 3.31
N VAL A 178 4.26 -2.11 3.23
CA VAL A 178 3.40 -1.71 2.10
C VAL A 178 4.17 -1.81 0.78
N PHE A 179 5.40 -1.32 0.74
CA PHE A 179 6.24 -1.37 -0.45
C PHE A 179 6.63 -2.82 -0.81
N ILE A 180 6.90 -3.68 0.18
CA ILE A 180 7.12 -5.12 -0.05
C ILE A 180 5.87 -5.74 -0.69
N LEU A 181 4.67 -5.53 -0.13
CA LEU A 181 3.40 -6.02 -0.69
C LEU A 181 3.20 -5.53 -2.13
N ALA A 182 3.41 -4.24 -2.39
CA ALA A 182 3.28 -3.66 -3.72
C ALA A 182 4.30 -4.23 -4.72
N SER A 183 5.54 -4.49 -4.31
CA SER A 183 6.55 -5.13 -5.18
C SER A 183 6.12 -6.53 -5.63
N GLN A 184 5.36 -7.23 -4.80
CA GLN A 184 4.84 -8.58 -5.08
C GLN A 184 3.48 -8.55 -5.81
N GLY A 185 2.90 -7.37 -6.04
CA GLY A 185 1.60 -7.23 -6.70
C GLY A 185 0.40 -7.50 -5.78
N GLU A 186 0.58 -7.41 -4.47
CA GLU A 186 -0.48 -7.58 -3.46
C GLU A 186 -1.17 -6.23 -3.16
N PHE A 187 -1.72 -5.56 -4.19
CA PHE A 187 -2.21 -4.18 -4.06
C PHE A 187 -3.44 -4.04 -3.16
N ASP A 188 -4.35 -5.02 -3.18
CA ASP A 188 -5.53 -5.00 -2.31
C ASP A 188 -5.12 -5.03 -0.82
N GLN A 189 -4.12 -5.85 -0.47
CA GLN A 189 -3.56 -5.90 0.88
C GLN A 189 -2.76 -4.62 1.21
N ALA A 190 -1.90 -4.16 0.30
CA ALA A 190 -1.13 -2.94 0.46
C ALA A 190 -2.06 -1.75 0.78
N LEU A 191 -3.15 -1.62 0.02
CA LEU A 191 -4.14 -0.56 0.21
C LEU A 191 -4.75 -0.57 1.62
N LYS A 192 -5.07 -1.76 2.18
CA LYS A 192 -5.59 -1.87 3.55
C LYS A 192 -4.60 -1.33 4.58
N TYR A 193 -3.31 -1.62 4.42
CA TYR A 193 -2.28 -1.05 5.28
C TYR A 193 -2.13 0.46 5.08
N MET A 194 -2.15 0.95 3.85
CA MET A 194 -2.04 2.39 3.59
C MET A 194 -3.22 3.18 4.20
N GLU A 195 -4.45 2.66 4.10
CA GLU A 195 -5.66 3.26 4.69
C GLU A 195 -5.50 3.57 6.19
N ILE A 196 -4.82 2.68 6.92
CA ILE A 196 -4.59 2.87 8.37
C ILE A 196 -3.35 3.73 8.64
N LEU A 197 -2.26 3.56 7.88
CA LEU A 197 -0.98 4.21 8.16
C LEU A 197 -1.04 5.72 7.96
N ILE A 198 -1.78 6.20 6.95
CA ILE A 198 -1.95 7.65 6.71
C ILE A 198 -2.52 8.38 7.94
N ALA A 199 -3.31 7.70 8.78
CA ALA A 199 -3.85 8.30 10.00
C ALA A 199 -2.79 8.58 11.08
N PHE A 200 -1.64 7.90 11.01
CA PHE A 200 -0.58 7.90 12.03
C PHE A 200 0.78 8.37 11.52
N SER A 201 0.91 8.65 10.22
CA SER A 201 2.16 9.14 9.62
C SER A 201 2.30 10.65 9.82
N ASP A 202 3.50 11.09 10.23
CA ASP A 202 3.86 12.51 10.22
C ASP A 202 4.11 12.95 8.76
N PRO A 203 3.36 13.96 8.27
CA PRO A 203 3.48 14.43 6.89
C PRO A 203 4.83 15.05 6.54
N LYS A 204 5.71 15.29 7.52
CA LYS A 204 7.07 15.81 7.30
C LYS A 204 8.11 14.71 7.07
N THR A 205 7.73 13.44 7.19
CA THR A 205 8.67 12.32 7.07
C THR A 205 8.78 11.84 5.63
N ILE A 206 9.99 11.51 5.19
CA ILE A 206 10.24 11.00 3.84
C ILE A 206 9.44 9.71 3.54
N PRO A 207 9.32 8.72 4.44
CA PRO A 207 8.45 7.57 4.21
C PRO A 207 7.00 7.95 3.92
N ASN A 208 6.48 9.01 4.54
CA ASN A 208 5.12 9.47 4.29
C ASN A 208 4.94 10.01 2.86
N ASP A 209 5.92 10.73 2.32
CA ASP A 209 5.87 11.21 0.93
C ASP A 209 5.74 10.04 -0.05
N TYR A 210 6.55 9.00 0.14
CA TYR A 210 6.49 7.77 -0.65
C TYR A 210 5.18 6.99 -0.45
N LEU A 211 4.67 6.93 0.78
CA LEU A 211 3.38 6.31 1.07
C LEU A 211 2.24 6.99 0.30
N ASN A 212 2.22 8.34 0.30
CA ASN A 212 1.22 9.12 -0.41
C ASN A 212 1.31 8.92 -1.93
N GLU A 213 2.52 8.96 -2.49
CA GLU A 213 2.70 8.72 -3.92
C GLU A 213 2.25 7.30 -4.34
N LEU A 214 2.63 6.27 -3.57
CA LEU A 214 2.18 4.90 -3.85
C LEU A 214 0.66 4.75 -3.70
N MET A 215 0.06 5.40 -2.70
CA MET A 215 -1.39 5.44 -2.51
C MET A 215 -2.10 6.03 -3.74
N ASP A 216 -1.67 7.20 -4.21
CA ASP A 216 -2.26 7.87 -5.39
C ASP A 216 -2.16 6.99 -6.64
N ARG A 217 -1.01 6.34 -6.84
CA ARG A 217 -0.81 5.40 -7.96
C ARG A 217 -1.76 4.21 -7.84
N ILE A 218 -1.81 3.53 -6.70
CA ILE A 218 -2.68 2.37 -6.50
C ILE A 218 -4.16 2.76 -6.59
N GLN A 219 -4.58 3.91 -6.09
CA GLN A 219 -5.95 4.39 -6.23
C GLN A 219 -6.33 4.67 -7.69
N THR A 220 -5.40 5.24 -8.47
CA THR A 220 -5.59 5.43 -9.92
C THR A 220 -5.74 4.08 -10.64
N PHE A 221 -4.93 3.09 -10.28
CA PHE A 221 -5.06 1.71 -10.79
C PHE A 221 -6.41 1.08 -10.40
N GLN A 222 -6.81 1.21 -9.13
CA GLN A 222 -8.07 0.68 -8.61
C GLN A 222 -9.29 1.32 -9.30
N LYS A 223 -9.23 2.60 -9.65
CA LYS A 223 -10.29 3.25 -10.41
C LYS A 223 -10.53 2.56 -11.76
N GLU A 224 -9.47 2.33 -12.54
CA GLU A 224 -9.57 1.62 -13.82
C GLU A 224 -10.02 0.17 -13.63
N LEU A 225 -9.47 -0.54 -12.64
CA LEU A 225 -9.88 -1.90 -12.28
C LEU A 225 -11.39 -1.96 -12.00
N ASN A 226 -11.89 -1.04 -11.17
CA ASN A 226 -13.30 -0.97 -10.81
C ASN A 226 -14.17 -0.69 -12.03
N GLU A 227 -13.78 0.22 -12.92
CA GLU A 227 -14.48 0.48 -14.18
C GLU A 227 -14.56 -0.78 -15.07
N LYS A 228 -13.50 -1.60 -15.13
CA LYS A 228 -13.52 -2.88 -15.86
C LYS A 228 -14.43 -3.91 -15.18
N ILE A 229 -14.39 -4.03 -13.85
CA ILE A 229 -15.27 -4.93 -13.09
C ILE A 229 -16.75 -4.55 -13.29
N GLN A 230 -17.07 -3.26 -13.25
CA GLN A 230 -18.44 -2.77 -13.47
C GLN A 230 -18.99 -3.17 -14.85
N LYS A 231 -18.16 -3.25 -15.89
CA LYS A 231 -18.60 -3.78 -17.20
C LYS A 231 -19.04 -5.24 -17.11
N GLY A 232 -18.32 -6.06 -16.34
CA GLY A 232 -18.70 -7.44 -16.07
C GLY A 232 -20.01 -7.54 -15.29
N ILE A 233 -20.22 -6.66 -14.30
CA ILE A 233 -21.46 -6.61 -13.50
C ILE A 233 -22.65 -6.26 -14.40
N ILE A 234 -22.50 -5.28 -15.29
CA ILE A 234 -23.53 -4.90 -16.26
C ILE A 234 -23.90 -6.07 -17.17
N GLU A 235 -22.95 -6.87 -17.64
CA GLU A 235 -23.26 -8.06 -18.44
C GLU A 235 -23.88 -9.18 -17.61
N HIS A 236 -23.46 -9.36 -16.36
CA HIS A 236 -24.08 -10.29 -15.41
C HIS A 236 -25.56 -9.92 -15.20
N ASP A 237 -25.86 -8.65 -14.96
CA ASP A 237 -27.22 -8.16 -14.69
C ASP A 237 -28.15 -8.32 -15.91
N LYS A 238 -27.60 -8.39 -17.12
CA LYS A 238 -28.32 -8.73 -18.37
C LYS A 238 -28.47 -10.24 -18.58
N GLU A 239 -28.03 -11.06 -17.63
CA GLU A 239 -27.90 -12.51 -17.72
C GLU A 239 -26.95 -13.02 -18.84
N ASN A 240 -26.07 -12.15 -19.35
CA ASN A 240 -25.00 -12.49 -20.29
C ASN A 240 -23.79 -13.05 -19.53
N TYR A 241 -24.01 -14.16 -18.81
CA TYR A 241 -23.02 -14.68 -17.86
C TYR A 241 -21.69 -15.07 -18.52
N LYS A 242 -21.71 -15.57 -19.76
CA LYS A 242 -20.49 -15.97 -20.49
C LYS A 242 -19.60 -14.76 -20.78
N GLU A 243 -20.18 -13.66 -21.23
CA GLU A 243 -19.49 -12.39 -21.46
C GLU A 243 -18.95 -11.82 -20.15
N ALA A 244 -19.75 -11.83 -19.08
CA ALA A 244 -19.30 -11.40 -17.75
C ALA A 244 -18.09 -12.23 -17.24
N ILE A 245 -18.17 -13.56 -17.37
CA ILE A 245 -17.08 -14.49 -17.02
C ILE A 245 -15.81 -14.16 -17.82
N ALA A 246 -15.93 -13.95 -19.14
CA ALA A 246 -14.79 -13.61 -19.99
C ALA A 246 -14.13 -12.28 -19.58
N ILE A 247 -14.93 -11.27 -19.21
CA ILE A 247 -14.42 -9.99 -18.69
C ILE A 247 -13.61 -10.22 -17.41
N TYR A 248 -14.15 -10.94 -16.42
CA TYR A 248 -13.45 -11.17 -15.16
C TYR A 248 -12.19 -12.03 -15.33
N GLN A 249 -12.22 -13.03 -16.22
CA GLN A 249 -11.03 -13.80 -16.56
C GLN A 249 -9.95 -12.93 -17.20
N SER A 250 -10.31 -12.01 -18.10
CA SER A 250 -9.35 -11.05 -18.69
C SER A 250 -8.76 -10.12 -17.64
N ILE A 251 -9.56 -9.63 -16.69
CA ILE A 251 -9.08 -8.81 -15.57
C ILE A 251 -8.07 -9.61 -14.73
N LEU A 252 -8.36 -10.87 -14.42
CA LEU A 252 -7.48 -11.71 -13.58
C LEU A 252 -6.20 -12.16 -14.30
N GLN A 253 -6.15 -12.12 -15.64
CA GLN A 253 -4.91 -12.26 -16.39
C GLN A 253 -3.99 -11.04 -16.22
N GLU A 254 -4.56 -9.85 -16.14
CA GLU A 254 -3.81 -8.60 -15.95
C GLU A 254 -3.42 -8.37 -14.48
N TYR A 255 -4.35 -8.66 -13.56
CA TYR A 255 -4.19 -8.52 -12.11
C TYR A 255 -4.82 -9.72 -11.37
N PRO A 256 -4.04 -10.78 -11.08
CA PRO A 256 -4.54 -12.03 -10.50
C PRO A 256 -4.95 -11.90 -9.02
N ASN A 257 -4.61 -10.80 -8.36
CA ASN A 257 -4.82 -10.59 -6.93
C ASN A 257 -6.03 -9.71 -6.61
N SER A 258 -6.94 -9.47 -7.57
CA SER A 258 -8.20 -8.79 -7.28
C SER A 258 -9.18 -9.70 -6.53
N ALA A 259 -9.46 -9.38 -5.26
CA ALA A 259 -10.48 -10.10 -4.51
C ALA A 259 -11.89 -9.91 -5.13
N TRP A 260 -12.17 -8.71 -5.63
CA TRP A 260 -13.46 -8.38 -6.25
C TRP A 260 -13.69 -9.13 -7.56
N ALA A 261 -12.73 -9.12 -8.49
CA ALA A 261 -12.90 -9.85 -9.75
C ALA A 261 -13.02 -11.37 -9.53
N LYS A 262 -12.30 -11.95 -8.54
CA LYS A 262 -12.46 -13.36 -8.16
C LYS A 262 -13.87 -13.66 -7.64
N TYR A 263 -14.39 -12.79 -6.77
CA TYR A 263 -15.74 -12.91 -6.24
C TYR A 263 -16.79 -12.84 -7.36
N GLU A 264 -16.71 -11.85 -8.24
CA GLU A 264 -17.67 -11.69 -9.33
C GLU A 264 -17.57 -12.82 -10.37
N LEU A 265 -16.36 -13.33 -10.63
CA LEU A 265 -16.17 -14.51 -11.47
C LEU A 265 -16.87 -15.73 -10.88
N TYR A 266 -16.70 -15.97 -9.58
CA TYR A 266 -17.44 -17.02 -8.88
C TYR A 266 -18.95 -16.81 -9.01
N TYR A 267 -19.43 -15.59 -8.75
CA TYR A 267 -20.84 -15.27 -8.74
C TYR A 267 -21.50 -15.49 -10.11
N SER A 268 -20.85 -15.06 -11.21
CA SER A 268 -21.32 -15.30 -12.58
C SER A 268 -21.26 -16.77 -12.99
N ASN A 269 -20.22 -17.51 -12.61
CA ASN A 269 -20.15 -18.95 -12.88
C ASN A 269 -21.28 -19.70 -12.18
N ASN A 270 -21.52 -19.39 -10.90
CA ASN A 270 -22.58 -20.00 -10.12
C ASN A 270 -23.97 -19.72 -10.74
N ALA A 271 -24.23 -18.47 -11.13
CA ALA A 271 -25.47 -18.09 -11.79
C ALA A 271 -25.69 -18.82 -13.13
N LEU A 272 -24.64 -18.97 -13.95
CA LEU A 272 -24.70 -19.73 -15.20
C LEU A 272 -25.03 -21.21 -14.98
N LYS A 273 -24.36 -21.86 -14.02
CA LYS A 273 -24.62 -23.26 -13.68
C LYS A 273 -26.04 -23.49 -13.17
N ILE A 274 -26.57 -22.57 -12.35
CA ILE A 274 -27.97 -22.59 -11.89
C ILE A 274 -28.92 -22.46 -13.09
N LYS A 275 -28.68 -21.49 -13.99
CA LYS A 275 -29.50 -21.30 -15.21
C LYS A 275 -29.52 -22.53 -16.11
N ASN A 276 -28.41 -23.27 -16.18
CA ASN A 276 -28.30 -24.51 -16.95
C ASN A 276 -28.82 -25.75 -16.21
N ASN A 277 -29.30 -25.62 -14.96
CA ASN A 277 -29.67 -26.73 -14.07
C ASN A 277 -28.52 -27.72 -13.79
N GLU A 278 -27.27 -27.25 -13.84
CA GLU A 278 -26.08 -28.06 -13.51
C GLU A 278 -25.89 -28.20 -12.00
N ILE A 279 -26.32 -27.19 -11.22
CA ILE A 279 -26.30 -27.16 -9.76
C ILE A 279 -27.62 -26.63 -9.22
N LYS A 280 -27.88 -26.90 -7.93
CA LYS A 280 -29.03 -26.32 -7.22
C LYS A 280 -28.68 -24.93 -6.69
N ILE A 281 -29.71 -24.12 -6.43
CA ILE A 281 -29.56 -22.76 -5.87
C ILE A 281 -28.90 -22.74 -4.48
N ASP A 282 -28.96 -23.85 -3.75
CA ASP A 282 -28.36 -24.02 -2.43
C ASP A 282 -27.01 -24.76 -2.45
N ASP A 283 -26.49 -25.11 -3.63
CA ASP A 283 -25.14 -25.67 -3.77
C ASP A 283 -24.09 -24.61 -3.47
N ARG A 284 -23.10 -24.97 -2.66
CA ARG A 284 -22.02 -24.09 -2.20
C ARG A 284 -20.63 -24.65 -2.46
N THR A 285 -20.54 -25.75 -3.19
CA THR A 285 -19.28 -26.44 -3.46
C THR A 285 -18.27 -25.49 -4.13
N ASP A 286 -18.73 -24.70 -5.10
CA ASP A 286 -17.89 -23.70 -5.78
C ASP A 286 -17.42 -22.59 -4.83
N TRP A 287 -18.28 -22.14 -3.91
CA TRP A 287 -17.93 -21.13 -2.91
C TRP A 287 -16.84 -21.63 -1.96
N ASP A 288 -17.02 -22.84 -1.43
CA ASP A 288 -16.10 -23.41 -0.47
C ASP A 288 -14.71 -23.63 -1.06
N SER A 289 -14.65 -23.84 -2.38
CA SER A 289 -13.41 -23.90 -3.15
C SER A 289 -12.72 -22.54 -3.32
N ILE A 290 -13.46 -21.49 -3.74
CA ILE A 290 -12.85 -20.21 -4.14
C ILE A 290 -12.61 -19.21 -3.00
N LYS A 291 -13.35 -19.33 -1.87
CA LYS A 291 -13.29 -18.33 -0.79
C LYS A 291 -11.89 -18.13 -0.21
N ALA A 292 -11.08 -19.20 -0.16
CA ALA A 292 -9.70 -19.12 0.32
C ALA A 292 -8.84 -18.23 -0.58
N ASP A 293 -9.00 -18.31 -1.90
CA ASP A 293 -8.26 -17.50 -2.87
C ASP A 293 -8.70 -16.04 -2.87
N ILE A 294 -9.98 -15.77 -2.58
CA ILE A 294 -10.48 -14.39 -2.42
C ILE A 294 -9.91 -13.78 -1.14
N TYR A 295 -9.97 -14.50 -0.02
CA TYR A 295 -9.42 -14.00 1.24
C TYR A 295 -7.89 -13.93 1.26
N LYS A 296 -7.20 -14.73 0.44
CA LYS A 296 -5.76 -14.57 0.22
C LYS A 296 -5.45 -13.23 -0.43
N SER A 297 -6.26 -12.79 -1.39
CA SER A 297 -6.10 -11.48 -2.05
C SER A 297 -6.46 -10.31 -1.14
N ASN A 298 -7.51 -10.47 -0.33
CA ASN A 298 -7.90 -9.47 0.67
C ASN A 298 -8.58 -10.15 1.86
N PRO A 299 -7.87 -10.34 2.99
CA PRO A 299 -8.41 -11.04 4.16
C PRO A 299 -9.64 -10.37 4.79
N LEU A 300 -9.80 -9.07 4.55
CA LEU A 300 -10.86 -8.21 5.07
C LEU A 300 -12.02 -8.02 4.07
N TYR A 301 -11.99 -8.69 2.91
CA TYR A 301 -12.98 -8.52 1.84
C TYR A 301 -14.39 -8.94 2.26
N ASN A 302 -15.34 -8.01 2.21
CA ASN A 302 -16.73 -8.28 2.53
C ASN A 302 -17.44 -8.96 1.34
N MET A 303 -18.17 -10.04 1.60
CA MET A 303 -18.86 -10.83 0.59
C MET A 303 -20.30 -11.10 1.00
N ASN A 304 -21.20 -11.12 0.02
CA ASN A 304 -22.61 -11.39 0.24
C ASN A 304 -22.95 -12.81 -0.22
N VAL A 305 -22.42 -13.81 0.51
CA VAL A 305 -22.76 -15.22 0.31
C VAL A 305 -23.50 -15.74 1.54
N ARG A 306 -24.37 -16.74 1.37
CA ARG A 306 -25.05 -17.38 2.51
C ARG A 306 -24.00 -17.96 3.46
N ALA A 307 -24.21 -17.89 4.78
CA ALA A 307 -23.37 -18.60 5.76
C ALA A 307 -23.85 -20.05 5.99
N SER A 308 -22.90 -20.96 6.23
CA SER A 308 -23.12 -22.41 6.41
C SER A 308 -23.27 -22.80 7.87
N ASN A 309 -22.76 -21.98 8.78
CA ASN A 309 -22.81 -22.20 10.22
C ASN A 309 -22.69 -20.86 10.97
N GLY A 310 -22.90 -20.91 12.28
CA GLY A 310 -22.80 -19.74 13.15
C GLY A 310 -21.48 -18.99 13.08
N LYS A 311 -20.32 -19.70 13.00
CA LYS A 311 -18.99 -19.06 12.92
C LYS A 311 -18.85 -18.29 11.61
N GLU A 312 -19.19 -18.90 10.47
CA GLU A 312 -19.14 -18.21 9.17
C GLU A 312 -20.06 -16.98 9.17
N GLY A 313 -21.29 -17.11 9.68
CA GLY A 313 -22.23 -15.99 9.77
C GLY A 313 -21.69 -14.84 10.62
N TYR A 314 -21.08 -15.14 11.78
CA TYR A 314 -20.41 -14.15 12.61
C TYR A 314 -19.28 -13.44 11.87
N LEU A 315 -18.36 -14.19 11.24
CA LEU A 315 -17.21 -13.59 10.54
C LEU A 315 -17.65 -12.73 9.34
N MET A 316 -18.70 -13.12 8.61
CA MET A 316 -19.27 -12.28 7.56
C MET A 316 -19.84 -10.98 8.12
N PHE A 317 -20.57 -11.06 9.23
CA PHE A 317 -21.05 -9.86 9.93
C PHE A 317 -19.90 -8.94 10.37
N ARG A 318 -18.80 -9.48 10.91
CA ARG A 318 -17.62 -8.69 11.30
C ARG A 318 -17.01 -7.94 10.11
N ARG A 319 -16.97 -8.54 8.92
CA ARG A 319 -16.52 -7.85 7.70
C ARG A 319 -17.49 -6.73 7.27
N ALA A 320 -18.79 -6.97 7.36
CA ALA A 320 -19.80 -5.95 7.06
C ALA A 320 -19.70 -4.73 8.01
N GLU A 321 -19.33 -4.95 9.28
CA GLU A 321 -19.14 -3.84 10.24
C GLU A 321 -18.03 -2.86 9.85
N ILE A 322 -17.04 -3.27 9.03
CA ILE A 322 -15.97 -2.40 8.55
C ILE A 322 -16.54 -1.20 7.78
N GLY A 323 -17.60 -1.41 6.99
CA GLY A 323 -18.26 -0.35 6.21
C GLY A 323 -18.92 0.74 7.05
N ASN A 324 -19.14 0.49 8.35
CA ASN A 324 -19.75 1.43 9.28
C ASN A 324 -18.71 2.18 10.14
N LEU A 325 -17.41 1.94 9.93
CA LEU A 325 -16.34 2.65 10.63
C LEU A 325 -16.07 3.99 9.97
N PHE A 326 -15.42 4.89 10.72
CA PHE A 326 -14.89 6.18 10.26
C PHE A 326 -15.95 7.16 9.74
N GLN A 327 -17.21 6.98 10.14
CA GLN A 327 -18.31 7.87 9.76
C GLN A 327 -18.24 9.23 10.48
N LYS A 328 -17.65 9.25 11.68
CA LYS A 328 -17.50 10.46 12.50
C LYS A 328 -16.05 10.68 12.89
N LYS A 329 -15.58 11.92 12.77
CA LYS A 329 -14.18 12.27 13.03
C LYS A 329 -13.79 12.06 14.50
N GLU A 330 -14.73 12.30 15.41
CA GLU A 330 -14.55 12.21 16.86
C GLU A 330 -14.39 10.76 17.34
N GLU A 331 -14.94 9.79 16.59
CA GLU A 331 -14.91 8.36 16.93
C GLU A 331 -13.68 7.64 16.35
N ARG A 332 -12.82 8.34 15.59
CA ARG A 332 -11.75 7.73 14.77
C ARG A 332 -10.83 6.76 15.53
N ILE A 333 -10.40 7.10 16.75
CA ILE A 333 -9.53 6.22 17.55
C ILE A 333 -10.30 4.97 18.02
N ASN A 334 -11.56 5.12 18.42
CA ASN A 334 -12.39 3.99 18.80
C ASN A 334 -12.70 3.10 17.60
N ASP A 335 -12.91 3.70 16.43
CA ASP A 335 -13.09 2.97 15.17
C ASP A 335 -11.83 2.18 14.78
N LEU A 336 -10.63 2.74 14.97
CA LEU A 336 -9.36 2.01 14.77
C LEU A 336 -9.25 0.80 15.70
N ILE A 337 -9.60 0.96 16.98
CA ILE A 337 -9.61 -0.16 17.94
C ILE A 337 -10.67 -1.19 17.54
N LYS A 338 -11.87 -0.77 17.13
CA LYS A 338 -12.92 -1.66 16.63
C LYS A 338 -12.45 -2.41 15.38
N TYR A 339 -11.75 -1.74 14.47
CA TYR A 339 -11.18 -2.35 13.28
C TYR A 339 -10.13 -3.40 13.63
N ALA A 340 -9.26 -3.12 14.61
CA ALA A 340 -8.26 -4.07 15.10
C ALA A 340 -8.92 -5.33 15.69
N ASN A 341 -9.99 -5.16 16.48
CA ASN A 341 -10.75 -6.29 17.02
C ASN A 341 -11.46 -7.10 15.92
N ILE A 342 -12.05 -6.42 14.92
CA ILE A 342 -12.62 -7.10 13.74
C ILE A 342 -11.54 -7.93 13.05
N ALA A 343 -10.38 -7.34 12.71
CA ALA A 343 -9.28 -8.05 12.06
C ALA A 343 -8.78 -9.25 12.90
N MET A 344 -8.71 -9.10 14.23
CA MET A 344 -8.34 -10.18 15.14
C MET A 344 -9.38 -11.31 15.17
N ASP A 345 -10.69 -11.00 15.09
CA ASP A 345 -11.75 -12.01 14.96
C ASP A 345 -11.68 -12.75 13.65
N LEU A 346 -11.32 -12.03 12.57
CA LEU A 346 -11.09 -12.58 11.24
C LEU A 346 -9.76 -13.32 11.09
N GLU A 347 -8.99 -13.45 12.19
CA GLU A 347 -7.69 -14.11 12.24
C GLU A 347 -6.62 -13.44 11.35
N VAL A 348 -6.82 -12.17 10.99
CA VAL A 348 -5.86 -11.30 10.28
C VAL A 348 -4.94 -10.64 11.30
N TYR A 349 -4.16 -11.47 12.00
CA TYR A 349 -3.44 -11.08 13.20
C TYR A 349 -2.36 -10.02 12.97
N ASP A 350 -1.73 -10.01 11.81
CA ASP A 350 -0.70 -9.01 11.47
C ASP A 350 -1.31 -7.61 11.30
N PHE A 351 -2.43 -7.52 10.61
CA PHE A 351 -3.16 -6.26 10.46
C PHE A 351 -3.70 -5.77 11.81
N ALA A 352 -4.26 -6.68 12.61
CA ALA A 352 -4.73 -6.39 13.96
C ALA A 352 -3.60 -5.91 14.88
N ALA A 353 -2.45 -6.60 14.87
CA ALA A 353 -1.27 -6.23 15.64
C ALA A 353 -0.79 -4.83 15.27
N GLN A 354 -0.70 -4.52 13.98
CA GLN A 354 -0.30 -3.19 13.51
C GLN A 354 -1.23 -2.10 14.05
N LEU A 355 -2.55 -2.30 13.97
CA LEU A 355 -3.52 -1.35 14.51
C LEU A 355 -3.44 -1.21 16.03
N PHE A 356 -3.33 -2.31 16.78
CA PHE A 356 -3.19 -2.25 18.23
C PHE A 356 -1.92 -1.50 18.65
N TRP A 357 -0.80 -1.74 17.97
CA TRP A 357 0.45 -1.02 18.22
C TRP A 357 0.31 0.49 17.93
N LEU A 358 -0.19 0.83 16.74
CA LEU A 358 -0.37 2.22 16.33
C LEU A 358 -1.32 2.97 17.26
N THR A 359 -2.47 2.38 17.62
CA THR A 359 -3.45 3.02 18.51
C THR A 359 -2.95 3.16 19.95
N ASN A 360 -2.22 2.17 20.47
CA ASN A 360 -1.68 2.21 21.82
C ASN A 360 -0.77 3.44 22.04
N ASN A 361 0.07 3.77 21.04
CA ASN A 361 1.00 4.90 21.10
C ASN A 361 0.31 6.29 21.15
N TYR A 362 -0.98 6.37 20.83
CA TYR A 362 -1.76 7.62 20.88
C TYR A 362 -2.70 7.71 22.08
N LYS A 363 -3.04 6.57 22.70
CA LYS A 363 -3.95 6.52 23.86
C LYS A 363 -3.26 6.28 25.21
N ASN A 364 -1.95 6.02 25.23
CA ASN A 364 -1.01 5.91 26.37
C ASN A 364 -1.42 5.15 27.66
N GLU A 365 -2.63 4.60 27.78
CA GLU A 365 -3.15 4.15 29.08
C GLU A 365 -3.95 2.84 29.03
N GLU A 366 -4.19 2.25 27.86
CA GLU A 366 -4.93 0.99 27.76
C GLU A 366 -3.97 -0.21 27.74
N LYS A 367 -3.53 -0.67 28.93
CA LYS A 367 -2.76 -1.93 29.10
C LYS A 367 -3.34 -3.12 28.31
N ASN A 368 -4.65 -3.11 28.07
CA ASN A 368 -5.36 -4.10 27.26
C ASN A 368 -4.87 -4.15 25.80
N LEU A 369 -4.57 -3.02 25.17
CA LEU A 369 -4.14 -2.97 23.76
C LEU A 369 -2.79 -3.65 23.56
N ILE A 370 -1.84 -3.47 24.51
CA ILE A 370 -0.55 -4.18 24.48
C ILE A 370 -0.75 -5.69 24.57
N PHE A 371 -1.62 -6.18 25.44
CA PHE A 371 -1.89 -7.63 25.52
C PHE A 371 -2.53 -8.16 24.25
N LYS A 372 -3.45 -7.43 23.61
CA LYS A 372 -4.03 -7.81 22.31
C LYS A 372 -3.00 -7.79 21.19
N TYR A 373 -2.10 -6.80 21.18
CA TYR A 373 -0.97 -6.75 20.26
C TYR A 373 -0.06 -7.98 20.42
N LEU A 374 0.42 -8.25 21.64
CA LEU A 374 1.28 -9.40 21.92
C LEU A 374 0.58 -10.74 21.66
N TYR A 375 -0.73 -10.84 21.91
CA TYR A 375 -1.54 -12.00 21.56
C TYR A 375 -1.54 -12.24 20.04
N CYS A 376 -1.68 -11.17 19.25
CA CYS A 376 -1.60 -11.28 17.80
C CYS A 376 -0.21 -11.75 17.34
N LEU A 377 0.88 -11.23 17.94
CA LEU A 377 2.25 -11.68 17.65
C LEU A 377 2.44 -13.17 17.98
N GLU A 378 1.91 -13.64 19.12
CA GLU A 378 1.95 -15.06 19.50
C GLU A 378 1.26 -15.92 18.42
N LYS A 379 0.10 -15.49 17.91
CA LYS A 379 -0.62 -16.20 16.84
C LYS A 379 0.10 -16.17 15.49
N LEU A 380 0.99 -15.21 15.26
CA LEU A 380 1.86 -15.16 14.07
C LEU A 380 3.13 -16.00 14.22
N GLY A 381 3.42 -16.52 15.42
CA GLY A 381 4.62 -17.28 15.75
C GLY A 381 5.78 -16.43 16.31
N VAL A 382 5.55 -15.13 16.54
CA VAL A 382 6.54 -14.19 17.10
C VAL A 382 6.37 -14.17 18.61
N THR A 383 7.09 -15.07 19.28
CA THR A 383 6.89 -15.37 20.71
C THR A 383 7.94 -14.77 21.64
N ASP A 384 9.07 -14.32 21.09
CA ASP A 384 10.22 -13.76 21.82
C ASP A 384 9.94 -12.33 22.34
N LEU A 385 9.22 -11.51 21.56
CA LEU A 385 9.11 -10.08 21.87
C LEU A 385 8.24 -9.75 23.09
N LYS A 386 7.40 -10.68 23.56
CA LYS A 386 6.63 -10.49 24.80
C LYS A 386 7.52 -10.37 26.04
N GLU A 387 8.76 -10.87 25.99
CA GLU A 387 9.72 -10.78 27.09
C GLU A 387 10.17 -9.34 27.37
N LEU A 388 9.99 -8.43 26.41
CA LEU A 388 10.27 -7.00 26.55
C LEU A 388 9.26 -6.26 27.43
N PHE A 389 8.13 -6.90 27.71
CA PHE A 389 7.03 -6.34 28.50
C PHE A 389 6.92 -7.08 29.84
N LYS A 390 6.19 -6.49 30.78
CA LYS A 390 5.82 -7.16 32.04
C LYS A 390 4.38 -7.64 31.96
N GLY A 391 4.11 -8.91 32.28
CA GLY A 391 2.74 -9.41 32.37
C GLY A 391 2.62 -10.93 32.55
N ASP A 392 1.45 -11.39 33.00
CA ASP A 392 1.05 -12.80 32.99
C ASP A 392 0.36 -13.11 31.65
N TYR A 393 1.17 -13.36 30.62
CA TYR A 393 0.68 -13.56 29.26
C TYR A 393 -0.25 -14.76 29.13
N LYS A 394 0.01 -15.84 29.89
CA LYS A 394 -0.82 -17.05 29.85
C LYS A 394 -2.25 -16.73 30.29
N LYS A 395 -2.39 -15.98 31.40
CA LYS A 395 -3.70 -15.56 31.90
C LYS A 395 -4.40 -14.58 30.97
N GLU A 396 -3.69 -13.54 30.51
CA GLU A 396 -4.29 -12.50 29.66
C GLU A 396 -4.66 -13.04 28.27
N PHE A 397 -3.85 -13.90 27.65
CA PHE A 397 -4.19 -14.50 26.36
C PHE A 397 -5.40 -15.44 26.48
N LYS A 398 -5.48 -16.25 27.54
CA LYS A 398 -6.66 -17.07 27.80
C LYS A 398 -7.92 -16.22 28.01
N LYS A 399 -7.79 -15.06 28.65
CA LYS A 399 -8.88 -14.11 28.82
C LYS A 399 -9.35 -13.56 27.46
N ILE A 400 -8.43 -13.13 26.59
CA ILE A 400 -8.74 -12.67 25.23
C ILE A 400 -9.46 -13.75 24.43
N GLU A 401 -8.99 -15.00 24.47
CA GLU A 401 -9.63 -16.12 23.77
C GLU A 401 -11.07 -16.37 24.27
N ASN A 402 -11.27 -16.37 25.59
CA ASN A 402 -12.60 -16.55 26.18
C ASN A 402 -13.55 -15.39 25.85
N GLU A 403 -13.06 -14.15 25.85
CA GLU A 403 -13.85 -12.98 25.47
C GLU A 403 -14.30 -13.06 24.01
N LYS A 404 -13.39 -13.36 23.09
CA LYS A 404 -13.71 -13.55 21.66
C LYS A 404 -14.73 -14.67 21.43
N ASP A 405 -14.53 -15.83 22.07
CA ASP A 405 -15.46 -16.97 21.92
C ASP A 405 -16.85 -16.62 22.49
N LYS A 406 -16.90 -15.93 23.63
CA LYS A 406 -18.15 -15.46 24.24
C LYS A 406 -18.86 -14.43 23.37
N GLU A 407 -18.15 -13.45 22.82
CA GLU A 407 -18.71 -12.44 21.92
C GLU A 407 -19.31 -13.09 20.65
N MET A 408 -18.58 -14.02 20.04
CA MET A 408 -19.05 -14.78 18.89
C MET A 408 -20.33 -15.57 19.24
N LYS A 409 -20.32 -16.39 20.29
CA LYS A 409 -21.46 -17.25 20.66
C LYS A 409 -22.69 -16.47 21.11
N ASN A 410 -22.51 -15.28 21.70
CA ASN A 410 -23.61 -14.41 22.11
C ASN A 410 -24.14 -13.53 20.96
N SER A 411 -23.47 -13.50 19.80
CA SER A 411 -23.94 -12.74 18.65
C SER A 411 -25.28 -13.26 18.14
N LYS A 412 -26.22 -12.35 17.88
CA LYS A 412 -27.50 -12.69 17.25
C LYS A 412 -27.29 -13.37 15.89
N ILE A 413 -26.27 -12.95 15.14
CA ILE A 413 -25.96 -13.53 13.83
C ILE A 413 -25.47 -14.97 13.98
N TYR A 414 -24.55 -15.25 14.91
CA TYR A 414 -24.09 -16.61 15.19
C TYR A 414 -25.26 -17.54 15.48
N ASN A 415 -26.15 -17.14 16.38
CA ASN A 415 -27.32 -17.93 16.78
C ASN A 415 -28.34 -18.12 15.65
N THR A 416 -28.42 -17.19 14.69
CA THR A 416 -29.30 -17.31 13.51
C THR A 416 -28.83 -18.41 12.55
N PHE A 417 -27.54 -18.71 12.52
CA PHE A 417 -26.94 -19.70 11.62
C PHE A 417 -26.41 -20.95 12.35
N LYS A 418 -26.67 -21.10 13.65
CA LYS A 418 -26.14 -22.21 14.47
C LYS A 418 -26.76 -23.56 14.12
N ASP A 419 -28.05 -23.56 13.78
CA ASP A 419 -28.85 -24.78 13.55
C ASP A 419 -29.11 -25.05 12.05
N LYS A 420 -28.32 -24.43 11.17
CA LYS A 420 -28.27 -24.70 9.72
C LYS A 420 -27.03 -25.55 9.41
#